data_AF-A0A3M1B6T7-F1
#
_entry.id   AF-A0A3M1B6T7-F1
#
_cell.length_a   1.000
_cell.length_b   1.000
_cell.length_c   1.000
_cell.angle_alpha   90.00
_cell.angle_beta   90.00
_cell.angle_gamma   90.00
#
_symmetry.space_group_name_H-M   'P 1'
#
loop_
_entity.id
_entity.type
_entity.pdbx_description
1 polymer ?
#
loop_
_entity_poly.entity_id
_entity_poly.type
_entity_poly.pdbx_seq_one_letter_code
_entity_poly.pdbx_strand_id
1 'polypeptide(L)'
;SLAQWRHKENLFVDFDRDRLIYHMISTEGPKIATGDVNGDGLTDVFFGNAKDSPAALFVQLPGGSFRPTNQKLWKESAGAEDLGASFFDADGDGDLDLYVASGGNEFSAGNFALKDRLYLNDGRGNFTDTKTVQPAGRLESSSCVKAADFDGDGDLDLFVGVRVLPFYYGVPPNSYLLQNDGNGNFTDVTDQLAPSLRKVGMVTDAVWLDADGDGDQDLALTGEWMPVKLFLNEGGKLNEHPYPALQQTSGWWNCMEAADVDNDGDMDLIAGGHGLNSRFRASEEKPISCYINDFDQNGSVEQIICQYNGDKSYPLVLRHDLISQMTEMKKKYLKYESYKGQTIEDLFTPEQLKNSIVHEVVRLQSSL
;
A
#
# COMPACT_ATOMS: atom_id res chain seq x y z
N SER A 1 -12.18 -16.16 -23.11
CA SER A 1 -10.77 -15.75 -23.02
C SER A 1 -10.72 -14.44 -22.25
N LEU A 2 -9.80 -14.31 -21.29
CA LEU A 2 -9.58 -13.07 -20.55
C LEU A 2 -9.08 -11.92 -21.43
N ALA A 3 -8.56 -12.21 -22.63
CA ALA A 3 -7.96 -11.24 -23.55
C ALA A 3 -8.89 -10.09 -24.01
N GLN A 4 -10.20 -10.17 -23.74
CA GLN A 4 -11.16 -9.11 -24.06
C GLN A 4 -11.39 -8.13 -22.91
N TRP A 5 -11.08 -8.50 -21.67
CA TRP A 5 -11.16 -7.57 -20.54
C TRP A 5 -9.99 -6.60 -20.59
N ARG A 6 -10.26 -5.34 -20.25
CA ARG A 6 -9.25 -4.28 -20.18
C ARG A 6 -9.56 -3.41 -18.99
N HIS A 7 -8.54 -3.20 -18.16
CA HIS A 7 -8.57 -2.15 -17.16
C HIS A 7 -8.84 -0.80 -17.83
N LYS A 8 -9.67 0.01 -17.20
CA LYS A 8 -9.93 1.38 -17.60
C LYS A 8 -9.65 2.28 -16.41
N GLU A 9 -8.51 2.93 -16.49
CA GLU A 9 -8.08 3.90 -15.48
C GLU A 9 -8.99 5.14 -15.47
N ASN A 10 -9.07 5.77 -14.31
CA ASN A 10 -9.70 7.06 -14.12
C ASN A 10 -8.81 8.19 -14.70
N LEU A 11 -9.31 9.43 -14.71
CA LEU A 11 -8.59 10.59 -15.31
C LEU A 11 -8.02 11.55 -14.25
N PHE A 12 -8.00 11.16 -12.99
CA PHE A 12 -7.43 11.96 -11.93
C PHE A 12 -5.92 12.10 -12.13
N VAL A 13 -5.39 13.28 -11.81
CA VAL A 13 -3.96 13.58 -11.93
C VAL A 13 -3.50 14.11 -10.58
N ASP A 14 -2.78 13.31 -9.81
CA ASP A 14 -2.31 13.71 -8.48
C ASP A 14 -1.52 15.01 -8.53
N PHE A 15 -0.69 15.20 -9.55
CA PHE A 15 0.16 16.39 -9.70
C PHE A 15 -0.62 17.71 -9.78
N ASP A 16 -1.90 17.69 -10.16
CA ASP A 16 -2.73 18.91 -10.16
C ASP A 16 -3.11 19.34 -8.74
N ARG A 17 -3.11 18.40 -7.78
CA ARG A 17 -3.46 18.63 -6.37
C ARG A 17 -2.21 18.63 -5.49
N ASP A 18 -1.43 17.56 -5.57
CA ASP A 18 -0.26 17.25 -4.75
C ASP A 18 1.01 17.47 -5.59
N ARG A 19 1.27 18.73 -5.95
CA ARG A 19 2.26 19.13 -6.98
C ARG A 19 3.70 18.70 -6.74
N LEU A 20 4.02 18.35 -5.50
CA LEU A 20 5.40 18.14 -5.05
C LEU A 20 5.78 16.65 -4.95
N ILE A 21 4.84 15.73 -5.18
CA ILE A 21 5.14 14.30 -5.23
C ILE A 21 5.84 13.95 -6.54
N TYR A 22 6.47 12.76 -6.59
CA TYR A 22 7.29 12.36 -7.74
C TYR A 22 6.60 11.38 -8.70
N HIS A 23 5.49 10.77 -8.30
CA HIS A 23 4.68 9.84 -9.08
C HIS A 23 3.20 9.93 -8.68
N MET A 24 2.30 9.41 -9.52
CA MET A 24 0.88 9.29 -9.17
C MET A 24 0.66 8.04 -8.32
N ILE A 25 -0.13 8.18 -7.26
CA ILE A 25 -0.51 7.08 -6.35
C ILE A 25 -2.01 6.79 -6.37
N SER A 26 -2.75 7.43 -7.29
CA SER A 26 -4.17 7.18 -7.58
C SER A 26 -4.40 6.22 -8.76
N THR A 27 -3.33 5.55 -9.23
CA THR A 27 -3.35 4.65 -10.40
C THR A 27 -2.51 3.42 -10.15
N GLU A 28 -2.54 2.89 -8.92
CA GLU A 28 -1.73 1.73 -8.50
C GLU A 28 -2.46 0.38 -8.75
N GLY A 29 -3.71 0.44 -9.19
CA GLY A 29 -4.51 -0.69 -9.64
C GLY A 29 -4.29 -1.04 -11.13
N PRO A 30 -4.99 -2.07 -11.62
CA PRO A 30 -5.87 -2.95 -10.86
C PRO A 30 -5.06 -4.01 -10.11
N LYS A 31 -5.52 -4.42 -8.93
CA LYS A 31 -5.03 -5.65 -8.29
C LYS A 31 -5.83 -6.87 -8.75
N ILE A 32 -5.23 -8.04 -8.58
CA ILE A 32 -5.79 -9.32 -9.01
C ILE A 32 -5.81 -10.25 -7.80
N ALA A 33 -6.89 -11.01 -7.67
CA ALA A 33 -6.97 -12.17 -6.77
C ALA A 33 -7.42 -13.40 -7.57
N THR A 34 -6.97 -14.57 -7.16
CA THR A 34 -7.30 -15.84 -7.82
C THR A 34 -7.71 -16.89 -6.80
N GLY A 35 -8.70 -17.71 -7.14
CA GLY A 35 -9.23 -18.76 -6.27
C GLY A 35 -10.28 -19.59 -7.01
N ASP A 36 -10.61 -20.78 -6.53
CA ASP A 36 -11.72 -21.59 -7.05
C ASP A 36 -13.01 -21.18 -6.32
N VAL A 37 -13.76 -20.23 -6.86
CA VAL A 37 -14.89 -19.63 -6.12
C VAL A 37 -16.18 -20.46 -6.22
N ASN A 38 -16.19 -21.51 -7.05
CA ASN A 38 -17.36 -22.35 -7.28
C ASN A 38 -17.11 -23.84 -6.99
N GLY A 39 -15.92 -24.19 -6.51
CA GLY A 39 -15.53 -25.54 -6.10
C GLY A 39 -15.39 -26.54 -7.24
N ASP A 40 -15.13 -26.08 -8.47
CA ASP A 40 -15.02 -26.96 -9.65
C ASP A 40 -13.58 -27.43 -9.96
N GLY A 41 -12.62 -27.00 -9.14
CA GLY A 41 -11.20 -27.31 -9.25
C GLY A 41 -10.45 -26.46 -10.26
N LEU A 42 -11.07 -25.41 -10.82
CA LEU A 42 -10.44 -24.48 -11.76
C LEU A 42 -10.20 -23.12 -11.09
N THR A 43 -9.09 -22.47 -11.47
CA THR A 43 -8.76 -21.15 -10.93
C THR A 43 -9.57 -20.04 -11.62
N ASP A 44 -10.36 -19.33 -10.83
CA ASP A 44 -11.08 -18.13 -11.22
C ASP A 44 -10.24 -16.87 -10.94
N VAL A 45 -10.61 -15.76 -11.56
CA VAL A 45 -9.84 -14.52 -11.50
C VAL A 45 -10.73 -13.32 -11.22
N PHE A 46 -10.47 -12.64 -10.11
CA PHE A 46 -11.00 -11.32 -9.81
C PHE A 46 -10.02 -10.24 -10.23
N PHE A 47 -10.51 -9.24 -10.95
CA PHE A 47 -9.80 -8.00 -11.27
C PHE A 47 -10.45 -6.85 -10.52
N GLY A 48 -9.66 -6.18 -9.70
CA GLY A 48 -10.05 -4.92 -9.07
C GLY A 48 -10.29 -3.82 -10.10
N ASN A 49 -10.91 -2.74 -9.66
CA ASN A 49 -11.23 -1.58 -10.47
C ASN A 49 -10.40 -0.34 -10.13
N ALA A 50 -10.34 0.59 -11.09
CA ALA A 50 -10.13 2.00 -10.80
C ALA A 50 -11.46 2.66 -10.46
N LYS A 51 -11.40 3.82 -9.80
CA LYS A 51 -12.57 4.65 -9.55
C LYS A 51 -13.41 4.91 -10.81
N ASP A 52 -14.73 4.82 -10.64
CA ASP A 52 -15.79 4.97 -11.66
C ASP A 52 -15.80 3.87 -12.76
N SER A 53 -15.01 2.81 -12.60
CA SER A 53 -15.04 1.59 -13.42
C SER A 53 -15.52 0.40 -12.58
N PRO A 54 -16.24 -0.60 -13.11
CA PRO A 54 -16.62 -1.79 -12.34
C PRO A 54 -15.46 -2.79 -12.27
N ALA A 55 -15.35 -3.50 -11.14
CA ALA A 55 -14.51 -4.68 -11.00
C ALA A 55 -15.03 -5.83 -11.89
N ALA A 56 -14.27 -6.92 -12.01
CA ALA A 56 -14.70 -8.08 -12.78
C ALA A 56 -14.24 -9.40 -12.16
N LEU A 57 -15.19 -10.30 -11.92
CA LEU A 57 -14.91 -11.70 -11.62
C LEU A 57 -15.15 -12.56 -12.87
N PHE A 58 -14.18 -13.38 -13.22
CA PHE A 58 -14.25 -14.34 -14.31
C PHE A 58 -14.11 -15.75 -13.77
N VAL A 59 -15.19 -16.52 -13.90
CA VAL A 59 -15.19 -17.96 -13.59
C VAL A 59 -14.65 -18.73 -14.79
N GLN A 60 -13.65 -19.56 -14.56
CA GLN A 60 -13.07 -20.45 -15.55
C GLN A 60 -14.06 -21.57 -15.90
N LEU A 61 -14.10 -21.96 -17.17
CA LEU A 61 -14.90 -23.06 -17.65
C LEU A 61 -13.98 -24.17 -18.17
N PRO A 62 -14.43 -25.43 -18.16
CA PRO A 62 -13.71 -26.52 -18.81
C PRO A 62 -13.28 -26.14 -20.23
N GLY A 63 -12.01 -26.38 -20.55
CA GLY A 63 -11.40 -25.97 -21.83
C GLY A 63 -10.77 -24.57 -21.83
N GLY A 64 -10.63 -23.92 -20.68
CA GLY A 64 -9.83 -22.68 -20.51
C GLY A 64 -10.53 -21.40 -21.01
N SER A 65 -11.85 -21.46 -21.18
CA SER A 65 -12.66 -20.26 -21.44
C SER A 65 -13.12 -19.63 -20.11
N PHE A 66 -13.60 -18.38 -20.14
CA PHE A 66 -13.93 -17.62 -18.95
C PHE A 66 -15.28 -16.94 -19.13
N ARG A 67 -16.09 -16.92 -18.07
CA ARG A 67 -17.41 -16.29 -18.04
C ARG A 67 -17.43 -15.19 -16.95
N PRO A 68 -17.77 -13.94 -17.29
CA PRO A 68 -17.92 -12.91 -16.27
C PRO A 68 -19.15 -13.20 -15.40
N THR A 69 -19.05 -12.95 -14.10
CA THR A 69 -20.13 -13.12 -13.12
C THR A 69 -20.27 -11.88 -12.24
N ASN A 70 -21.35 -11.80 -11.45
CA ASN A 70 -21.58 -10.75 -10.44
C ASN A 70 -21.53 -9.30 -10.98
N GLN A 71 -21.79 -9.08 -12.27
CA GLN A 71 -21.62 -7.77 -12.93
C GLN A 71 -22.44 -6.65 -12.30
N LYS A 72 -23.61 -6.97 -11.74
CA LYS A 72 -24.45 -6.00 -11.03
C LYS A 72 -23.76 -5.54 -9.74
N LEU A 73 -23.21 -6.47 -8.97
CA LEU A 73 -22.50 -6.20 -7.72
C LEU A 73 -21.29 -5.30 -7.95
N TRP A 74 -20.47 -5.63 -8.95
CA TRP A 74 -19.27 -4.84 -9.29
C TRP A 74 -19.59 -3.45 -9.83
N LYS A 75 -20.76 -3.27 -10.45
CA LYS A 75 -21.24 -1.96 -10.87
C LYS A 75 -21.68 -1.10 -9.68
N GLU A 76 -22.20 -1.72 -8.62
CA GLU A 76 -22.62 -1.00 -7.40
C GLU A 76 -21.41 -0.49 -6.59
N SER A 77 -20.27 -1.17 -6.65
CA SER A 77 -19.02 -0.75 -5.98
C SER A 77 -18.11 0.13 -6.85
N ALA A 78 -18.49 0.44 -8.08
CA ALA A 78 -17.64 1.11 -9.05
C ALA A 78 -17.11 2.51 -8.63
N GLY A 79 -17.71 3.15 -7.61
CA GLY A 79 -17.24 4.44 -7.11
C GLY A 79 -15.97 4.39 -6.25
N ALA A 80 -15.52 3.19 -5.86
CA ALA A 80 -14.27 2.96 -5.14
C ALA A 80 -13.15 2.56 -6.10
N GLU A 81 -11.92 2.59 -5.60
CA GLU A 81 -10.73 2.05 -6.27
C GLU A 81 -10.22 0.83 -5.48
N ASP A 82 -10.04 -0.31 -6.15
CA ASP A 82 -9.59 -1.56 -5.55
C ASP A 82 -8.06 -1.67 -5.61
N LEU A 83 -7.41 -1.50 -4.46
CA LEU A 83 -5.96 -1.55 -4.34
C LEU A 83 -5.44 -2.80 -3.65
N GLY A 84 -6.29 -3.70 -3.19
CA GLY A 84 -5.91 -5.05 -2.72
C GLY A 84 -7.12 -5.99 -2.74
N ALA A 85 -6.88 -7.29 -2.90
CA ALA A 85 -7.93 -8.30 -2.87
C ALA A 85 -7.37 -9.64 -2.39
N SER A 86 -8.16 -10.36 -1.58
CA SER A 86 -7.83 -11.71 -1.11
C SER A 86 -9.06 -12.60 -1.12
N PHE A 87 -8.91 -13.80 -1.67
CA PHE A 87 -9.88 -14.88 -1.51
C PHE A 87 -9.48 -15.76 -0.33
N PHE A 88 -10.42 -16.04 0.57
CA PHE A 88 -10.22 -16.87 1.76
C PHE A 88 -11.57 -17.26 2.36
N ASP A 89 -11.62 -18.30 3.18
CA ASP A 89 -12.84 -18.70 3.91
C ASP A 89 -13.01 -17.80 5.13
N ALA A 90 -13.94 -16.85 5.08
CA ALA A 90 -14.11 -15.86 6.15
C ALA A 90 -15.09 -16.32 7.23
N ASP A 91 -16.08 -17.15 6.89
CA ASP A 91 -17.13 -17.61 7.81
C ASP A 91 -17.13 -19.12 8.10
N GLY A 92 -16.04 -19.81 7.70
CA GLY A 92 -15.75 -21.19 8.07
C GLY A 92 -16.65 -22.21 7.37
N ASP A 93 -17.32 -21.83 6.28
CA ASP A 93 -18.25 -22.68 5.55
C ASP A 93 -17.58 -23.54 4.45
N GLY A 94 -16.28 -23.31 4.22
CA GLY A 94 -15.43 -24.05 3.30
C GLY A 94 -15.43 -23.52 1.87
N ASP A 95 -16.10 -22.40 1.59
CA ASP A 95 -16.00 -21.69 0.33
C ASP A 95 -15.02 -20.49 0.40
N LEU A 96 -14.73 -19.88 -0.76
CA LEU A 96 -13.86 -18.71 -0.82
C LEU A 96 -14.70 -17.42 -0.89
N ASP A 97 -14.67 -16.67 0.20
CA ASP A 97 -15.12 -15.29 0.31
C ASP A 97 -14.10 -14.31 -0.26
N LEU A 98 -14.49 -13.05 -0.43
CA LEU A 98 -13.63 -12.02 -1.00
C LEU A 98 -13.58 -10.77 -0.13
N TYR A 99 -12.38 -10.42 0.33
CA TYR A 99 -12.10 -9.09 0.88
C TYR A 99 -11.41 -8.22 -0.16
N VAL A 100 -11.89 -6.98 -0.31
CA VAL A 100 -11.32 -5.99 -1.22
C VAL A 100 -10.94 -4.73 -0.46
N ALA A 101 -9.63 -4.47 -0.43
CA ALA A 101 -9.02 -3.27 0.12
C ALA A 101 -9.22 -2.11 -0.87
N SER A 102 -9.80 -1.02 -0.37
CA SER A 102 -10.13 0.18 -1.12
C SER A 102 -9.13 1.27 -0.82
N GLY A 103 -8.66 1.93 -1.86
CA GLY A 103 -7.69 2.99 -1.68
C GLY A 103 -7.79 4.08 -2.72
N GLY A 104 -6.65 4.64 -3.09
CA GLY A 104 -6.55 5.79 -3.96
C GLY A 104 -6.33 7.08 -3.17
N ASN A 105 -5.67 8.02 -3.82
CA ASN A 105 -5.34 9.32 -3.26
C ASN A 105 -6.34 10.40 -3.72
N GLU A 106 -7.13 10.16 -4.76
CA GLU A 106 -8.11 11.05 -5.37
C GLU A 106 -9.35 11.32 -4.51
N PHE A 107 -9.49 10.63 -3.38
CA PHE A 107 -10.57 10.81 -2.42
C PHE A 107 -10.24 11.85 -1.37
N SER A 108 -11.28 12.42 -0.75
CA SER A 108 -11.13 13.18 0.47
C SER A 108 -10.92 12.24 1.67
N ALA A 109 -10.23 12.71 2.71
CA ALA A 109 -10.14 11.97 3.97
C ALA A 109 -11.54 11.58 4.49
N GLY A 110 -11.73 10.32 4.89
CA GLY A 110 -13.00 9.80 5.40
C GLY A 110 -14.10 9.60 4.35
N ASN A 111 -13.77 9.56 3.06
CA ASN A 111 -14.75 9.27 2.02
C ASN A 111 -15.21 7.79 2.09
N PHE A 112 -16.52 7.53 1.96
CA PHE A 112 -17.06 6.17 1.97
C PHE A 112 -16.56 5.25 0.83
N ALA A 113 -16.01 5.82 -0.24
CA ALA A 113 -15.35 5.04 -1.29
C ALA A 113 -14.05 4.37 -0.81
N LEU A 114 -13.44 4.87 0.28
CA LEU A 114 -12.28 4.28 0.96
C LEU A 114 -12.67 3.16 1.94
N LYS A 115 -13.90 2.65 1.85
CA LYS A 115 -14.38 1.57 2.71
C LYS A 115 -13.97 0.24 2.12
N ASP A 116 -13.18 -0.55 2.85
CA ASP A 116 -12.91 -1.93 2.47
C ASP A 116 -14.18 -2.77 2.53
N ARG A 117 -14.26 -3.78 1.65
CA ARG A 117 -15.50 -4.52 1.38
C ARG A 117 -15.26 -6.01 1.57
N LEU A 118 -16.12 -6.64 2.36
CA LEU A 118 -16.21 -8.09 2.49
C LEU A 118 -17.44 -8.59 1.73
N TYR A 119 -17.23 -9.56 0.86
CA TYR A 119 -18.26 -10.22 0.08
C TYR A 119 -18.30 -11.70 0.44
N LEU A 120 -19.46 -12.17 0.90
CA LEU A 120 -19.67 -13.58 1.21
C LEU A 120 -20.10 -14.35 -0.03
N ASN A 121 -19.57 -15.55 -0.21
CA ASN A 121 -19.91 -16.47 -1.29
C ASN A 121 -21.02 -17.45 -0.86
N ASP A 122 -21.59 -18.18 -1.81
CA ASP A 122 -22.67 -19.18 -1.57
C ASP A 122 -22.26 -20.61 -1.99
N GLY A 123 -20.97 -20.83 -2.12
CA GLY A 123 -20.31 -22.04 -2.62
C GLY A 123 -20.40 -22.20 -4.14
N ARG A 124 -20.98 -21.22 -4.85
CA ARG A 124 -21.21 -21.29 -6.31
C ARG A 124 -20.70 -20.07 -7.05
N GLY A 125 -19.94 -19.22 -6.38
CA GLY A 125 -19.39 -17.97 -6.89
C GLY A 125 -20.43 -16.86 -7.01
N ASN A 126 -21.54 -16.89 -6.26
CA ASN A 126 -22.48 -15.78 -6.17
C ASN A 126 -22.20 -14.98 -4.90
N PHE A 127 -21.65 -13.78 -5.09
CA PHE A 127 -21.18 -12.96 -3.98
C PHE A 127 -22.26 -12.00 -3.46
N THR A 128 -22.26 -11.77 -2.15
CA THR A 128 -23.10 -10.77 -1.47
C THR A 128 -22.25 -9.84 -0.62
N ASP A 129 -22.32 -8.53 -0.88
CA ASP A 129 -21.67 -7.51 -0.05
C ASP A 129 -22.33 -7.47 1.33
N THR A 130 -21.53 -7.70 2.38
CA THR A 130 -21.96 -7.64 3.79
C THR A 130 -22.42 -6.25 4.22
N LYS A 131 -22.07 -5.21 3.46
CA LYS A 131 -22.30 -3.78 3.72
C LYS A 131 -21.64 -3.25 4.99
N THR A 132 -20.89 -4.07 5.71
CA THR A 132 -20.09 -3.65 6.86
C THR A 132 -18.89 -2.81 6.40
N VAL A 133 -18.38 -1.99 7.32
CA VAL A 133 -17.17 -1.19 7.13
C VAL A 133 -16.05 -1.98 7.77
N GLN A 134 -15.01 -2.31 7.00
CA GLN A 134 -13.81 -2.97 7.49
C GLN A 134 -12.60 -2.05 7.29
N PRO A 135 -11.64 -2.01 8.23
CA PRO A 135 -11.85 -2.20 9.66
C PRO A 135 -13.01 -1.32 10.20
N ALA A 136 -13.70 -1.76 11.25
CA ALA A 136 -14.87 -1.06 11.78
C ALA A 136 -14.60 0.44 12.04
N GLY A 137 -15.36 1.31 11.37
CA GLY A 137 -15.27 2.77 11.53
C GLY A 137 -14.04 3.43 10.89
N ARG A 138 -13.27 2.70 10.09
CA ARG A 138 -12.11 3.23 9.36
C ARG A 138 -12.46 3.41 7.87
N LEU A 139 -12.04 4.55 7.32
CA LEU A 139 -12.22 4.92 5.90
C LEU A 139 -10.88 5.52 5.44
N GLU A 140 -9.94 4.63 5.14
CA GLU A 140 -8.54 4.95 4.86
C GLU A 140 -8.12 4.35 3.51
N SER A 141 -6.99 4.80 2.96
CA SER A 141 -6.54 4.35 1.65
C SER A 141 -5.74 3.06 1.77
N SER A 142 -6.41 1.91 1.88
CA SER A 142 -5.78 0.60 1.99
C SER A 142 -5.03 0.21 0.71
N SER A 143 -3.91 -0.50 0.81
CA SER A 143 -3.05 -0.95 -0.32
C SER A 143 -2.95 -2.45 -0.48
N CYS A 144 -3.17 -3.22 0.59
CA CYS A 144 -3.06 -4.66 0.52
C CYS A 144 -3.84 -5.30 1.66
N VAL A 145 -4.23 -6.54 1.45
CA VAL A 145 -4.86 -7.41 2.44
C VAL A 145 -4.24 -8.80 2.32
N LYS A 146 -3.89 -9.41 3.44
CA LYS A 146 -3.26 -10.74 3.49
C LYS A 146 -3.91 -11.56 4.60
N ALA A 147 -4.47 -12.71 4.22
CA ALA A 147 -5.13 -13.62 5.15
C ALA A 147 -4.14 -14.65 5.72
N ALA A 148 -4.23 -14.92 7.03
CA ALA A 148 -3.53 -15.99 7.73
C ALA A 148 -4.19 -16.25 9.09
N ASP A 149 -4.11 -17.47 9.60
CA ASP A 149 -4.46 -17.82 10.98
C ASP A 149 -3.26 -17.45 11.87
N PHE A 150 -3.21 -16.20 12.37
CA PHE A 150 -2.04 -15.72 13.11
C PHE A 150 -2.09 -16.09 14.59
N ASP A 151 -3.27 -16.38 15.14
CA ASP A 151 -3.42 -16.76 16.55
C ASP A 151 -3.58 -18.27 16.78
N GLY A 152 -3.71 -19.05 15.72
CA GLY A 152 -3.75 -20.51 15.72
C GLY A 152 -5.10 -21.08 16.14
N ASP A 153 -6.19 -20.31 16.04
CA ASP A 153 -7.53 -20.75 16.41
C ASP A 153 -8.28 -21.48 15.28
N GLY A 154 -7.72 -21.43 14.07
CA GLY A 154 -8.21 -22.13 12.87
C GLY A 154 -9.05 -21.26 11.93
N ASP A 155 -9.38 -20.03 12.33
CA ASP A 155 -10.08 -19.06 11.49
C ASP A 155 -9.06 -18.14 10.80
N LEU A 156 -9.32 -17.72 9.56
CA LEU A 156 -8.40 -16.85 8.83
C LEU A 156 -8.62 -15.38 9.22
N ASP A 157 -7.59 -14.78 9.83
CA ASP A 157 -7.49 -13.37 10.16
C ASP A 157 -6.92 -12.55 9.01
N LEU A 158 -6.86 -11.21 9.17
CA LEU A 158 -6.35 -10.31 8.14
C LEU A 158 -5.30 -9.32 8.66
N PHE A 159 -4.20 -9.20 7.93
CA PHE A 159 -3.42 -7.97 7.89
C PHE A 159 -3.95 -7.05 6.79
N VAL A 160 -4.19 -5.77 7.10
CA VAL A 160 -4.57 -4.73 6.15
C VAL A 160 -3.56 -3.57 6.20
N GLY A 161 -2.83 -3.40 5.10
CA GLY A 161 -1.87 -2.32 4.91
C GLY A 161 -2.53 -1.05 4.37
N VAL A 162 -2.12 0.11 4.85
CA VAL A 162 -2.59 1.41 4.34
C VAL A 162 -1.50 2.10 3.54
N ARG A 163 -1.86 2.55 2.34
CA ARG A 163 -0.96 3.18 1.38
C ARG A 163 -0.60 4.60 1.79
N VAL A 164 -1.62 5.40 2.07
CA VAL A 164 -1.49 6.85 2.19
C VAL A 164 -2.64 7.44 3.00
N LEU A 165 -2.37 8.56 3.67
CA LEU A 165 -3.41 9.46 4.13
C LEU A 165 -3.66 10.48 3.02
N PRO A 166 -4.85 10.56 2.39
CA PRO A 166 -5.09 11.50 1.30
C PRO A 166 -4.69 12.93 1.69
N PHE A 167 -4.02 13.66 0.78
CA PHE A 167 -3.37 14.97 1.02
C PHE A 167 -2.08 14.97 1.85
N TYR A 168 -1.72 13.88 2.52
CA TYR A 168 -0.57 13.80 3.42
C TYR A 168 0.43 12.74 2.95
N TYR A 169 0.84 12.81 1.68
CA TYR A 169 1.88 11.95 1.14
C TYR A 169 3.14 11.99 2.01
N GLY A 170 3.75 10.84 2.25
CA GLY A 170 4.92 10.69 3.13
C GLY A 170 4.60 10.67 4.63
N VAL A 171 3.42 11.09 5.11
CA VAL A 171 3.06 10.93 6.53
C VAL A 171 2.71 9.46 6.78
N PRO A 172 3.36 8.76 7.72
CA PRO A 172 3.12 7.32 7.94
C PRO A 172 1.67 7.02 8.37
N PRO A 173 0.87 6.30 7.55
CA PRO A 173 -0.46 5.83 7.93
C PRO A 173 -0.40 4.65 8.92
N ASN A 174 -1.53 4.35 9.55
CA ASN A 174 -1.69 3.13 10.36
C ASN A 174 -1.91 1.92 9.47
N SER A 175 -1.48 0.74 9.89
CA SER A 175 -1.97 -0.54 9.36
C SER A 175 -2.75 -1.28 10.43
N TYR A 176 -3.43 -2.36 10.05
CA TYR A 176 -4.38 -3.08 10.90
C TYR A 176 -4.10 -4.58 10.92
N LEU A 177 -4.23 -5.16 12.11
CA LEU A 177 -4.41 -6.58 12.34
C LEU A 177 -5.85 -6.81 12.78
N LEU A 178 -6.58 -7.61 12.01
CA LEU A 178 -8.00 -7.87 12.21
C LEU A 178 -8.21 -9.34 12.56
N GLN A 179 -8.70 -9.61 13.76
CA GLN A 179 -9.01 -10.96 14.23
C GLN A 179 -10.41 -11.36 13.77
N ASN A 180 -10.56 -12.55 13.20
CA ASN A 180 -11.83 -13.13 12.79
C ASN A 180 -12.49 -13.89 13.97
N ASP A 181 -13.81 -14.04 13.93
CA ASP A 181 -14.57 -14.83 14.91
C ASP A 181 -15.13 -16.15 14.34
N GLY A 182 -14.60 -16.55 13.19
CA GLY A 182 -15.04 -17.71 12.42
C GLY A 182 -16.41 -17.56 11.76
N ASN A 183 -17.01 -16.36 11.79
CA ASN A 183 -18.31 -16.07 11.17
C ASN A 183 -18.24 -14.82 10.28
N GLY A 184 -17.04 -14.46 9.81
CA GLY A 184 -16.78 -13.30 8.98
C GLY A 184 -16.87 -11.95 9.71
N ASN A 185 -16.85 -11.94 11.05
CA ASN A 185 -16.81 -10.69 11.81
C ASN A 185 -15.40 -10.38 12.31
N PHE A 186 -14.88 -9.25 11.87
CA PHE A 186 -13.51 -8.84 12.15
C PHE A 186 -13.42 -7.79 13.27
N THR A 187 -12.51 -8.00 14.21
CA THR A 187 -12.17 -7.06 15.28
C THR A 187 -10.77 -6.49 15.07
N ASP A 188 -10.63 -5.16 15.11
CA ASP A 188 -9.31 -4.50 15.12
C ASP A 188 -8.61 -4.74 16.47
N VAL A 189 -7.62 -5.63 16.46
CA VAL A 189 -6.81 -6.03 17.62
C VAL A 189 -5.40 -5.42 17.58
N THR A 190 -5.17 -4.47 16.68
CA THR A 190 -3.82 -3.93 16.41
C THR A 190 -3.19 -3.31 17.66
N ASP A 191 -3.93 -2.52 18.43
CA ASP A 191 -3.35 -1.82 19.59
C ASP A 191 -2.97 -2.79 20.72
N GLN A 192 -3.61 -3.97 20.75
CA GLN A 192 -3.39 -5.01 21.74
C GLN A 192 -2.26 -5.96 21.31
N LEU A 193 -2.27 -6.40 20.06
CA LEU A 193 -1.44 -7.50 19.57
C LEU A 193 -0.29 -7.06 18.66
N ALA A 194 -0.37 -5.88 18.03
CA ALA A 194 0.62 -5.41 17.07
C ALA A 194 0.75 -3.87 17.07
N PRO A 195 0.99 -3.21 18.21
CA PRO A 195 0.92 -1.75 18.31
C PRO A 195 1.92 -1.01 17.40
N SER A 196 3.03 -1.66 17.01
CA SER A 196 4.01 -1.12 16.05
C SER A 196 3.49 -1.05 14.61
N LEU A 197 2.35 -1.66 14.28
CA LEU A 197 1.66 -1.46 13.00
C LEU A 197 0.99 -0.08 12.90
N ARG A 198 0.80 0.62 14.03
CA ARG A 198 0.35 2.02 14.00
C ARG A 198 1.46 2.91 13.49
N LYS A 199 1.14 3.73 12.49
CA LYS A 199 2.10 4.62 11.81
C LYS A 199 3.33 3.87 11.26
N VAL A 200 3.15 2.61 10.83
CA VAL A 200 4.24 1.73 10.40
C VAL A 200 4.95 2.25 9.14
N GLY A 201 4.22 2.94 8.27
CA GLY A 201 4.73 3.47 7.00
C GLY A 201 3.71 3.34 5.88
N MET A 202 4.08 3.79 4.68
CA MET A 202 3.22 3.76 3.50
C MET A 202 3.28 2.37 2.86
N VAL A 203 2.55 1.41 3.42
CA VAL A 203 2.63 -0.01 3.05
C VAL A 203 2.20 -0.19 1.60
N THR A 204 2.92 -1.03 0.85
CA THR A 204 2.58 -1.42 -0.53
C THR A 204 2.27 -2.90 -0.66
N ASP A 205 2.89 -3.75 0.17
CA ASP A 205 2.65 -5.19 0.18
C ASP A 205 3.12 -5.84 1.49
N ALA A 206 2.64 -7.06 1.73
CA ALA A 206 3.03 -7.90 2.87
C ALA A 206 2.92 -9.39 2.54
N VAL A 207 3.61 -10.21 3.32
CA VAL A 207 3.57 -11.68 3.22
C VAL A 207 3.60 -12.27 4.62
N TRP A 208 2.85 -13.36 4.79
CA TRP A 208 2.94 -14.23 5.96
C TRP A 208 3.92 -15.35 5.67
N LEU A 209 4.80 -15.67 6.62
CA LEU A 209 5.82 -16.71 6.51
C LEU A 209 6.24 -17.19 7.90
N ASP A 210 6.84 -18.37 8.01
CA ASP A 210 7.56 -18.80 9.21
C ASP A 210 9.02 -18.30 9.10
N ALA A 211 9.33 -17.14 9.68
CA ALA A 211 10.62 -16.47 9.49
C ALA A 211 11.68 -16.89 10.51
N ASP A 212 11.28 -17.45 11.65
CA ASP A 212 12.21 -17.94 12.69
C ASP A 212 12.19 -19.47 12.89
N GLY A 213 11.35 -20.19 12.15
CA GLY A 213 11.32 -21.65 12.08
C GLY A 213 10.57 -22.29 13.24
N ASP A 214 9.70 -21.56 13.94
CA ASP A 214 8.93 -22.07 15.06
C ASP A 214 7.56 -22.67 14.66
N GLY A 215 7.18 -22.48 13.39
CA GLY A 215 6.01 -23.05 12.76
C GLY A 215 4.75 -22.19 12.83
N ASP A 216 4.81 -21.00 13.42
CA ASP A 216 3.72 -20.02 13.35
C ASP A 216 3.85 -19.06 12.16
N GLN A 217 2.94 -18.09 12.03
CA GLN A 217 2.93 -17.13 10.92
C GLN A 217 3.44 -15.77 11.37
N ASP A 218 4.64 -15.42 10.93
CA ASP A 218 5.24 -14.09 11.02
C ASP A 218 4.79 -13.18 9.87
N LEU A 219 4.88 -11.87 10.08
CA LEU A 219 4.49 -10.88 9.08
C LEU A 219 5.69 -10.08 8.59
N ALA A 220 6.02 -10.20 7.31
CA ALA A 220 6.92 -9.28 6.62
C ALA A 220 6.12 -8.26 5.80
N LEU A 221 6.57 -6.99 5.79
CA LEU A 221 5.94 -5.94 5.00
C LEU A 221 6.94 -5.01 4.32
N THR A 222 6.49 -4.43 3.21
CA THR A 222 7.19 -3.44 2.42
C THR A 222 6.34 -2.20 2.23
N GLY A 223 7.01 -1.09 1.97
CA GLY A 223 6.33 0.15 1.65
C GLY A 223 7.25 1.20 1.08
N GLU A 224 6.67 2.35 0.85
CA GLU A 224 7.38 3.51 0.36
C GLU A 224 7.97 4.32 1.52
N TRP A 225 9.19 4.84 1.35
CA TRP A 225 9.90 5.65 2.33
C TRP A 225 10.22 4.91 3.64
N MET A 226 10.36 3.58 3.58
CA MET A 226 10.58 2.75 4.75
C MET A 226 11.46 1.52 4.42
N PRO A 227 12.14 0.94 5.42
CA PRO A 227 12.80 -0.35 5.25
C PRO A 227 11.77 -1.48 5.10
N VAL A 228 12.23 -2.63 4.62
CA VAL A 228 11.55 -3.90 4.85
C VAL A 228 11.42 -4.10 6.36
N LYS A 229 10.24 -4.47 6.83
CA LYS A 229 9.99 -4.77 8.25
C LYS A 229 9.53 -6.20 8.42
N LEU A 230 9.96 -6.83 9.50
CA LEU A 230 9.57 -8.17 9.91
C LEU A 230 9.02 -8.11 11.34
N PHE A 231 7.89 -8.75 11.55
CA PHE A 231 7.21 -8.86 12.83
C PHE A 231 7.12 -10.34 13.18
N LEU A 232 7.80 -10.72 14.26
CA LEU A 232 7.73 -12.09 14.75
C LEU A 232 6.45 -12.28 15.56
N ASN A 233 5.80 -13.40 15.35
CA ASN A 233 4.64 -13.82 16.10
C ASN A 233 5.09 -14.55 17.37
N GLU A 234 4.66 -14.02 18.52
CA GLU A 234 5.02 -14.57 19.82
C GLU A 234 3.74 -15.04 20.53
N GLY A 235 3.10 -16.06 19.96
CA GLY A 235 1.85 -16.63 20.48
C GLY A 235 0.64 -15.71 20.27
N GLY A 236 0.41 -15.31 19.01
CA GLY A 236 -0.67 -14.40 18.60
C GLY A 236 -0.32 -12.93 18.79
N LYS A 237 0.95 -12.58 19.03
CA LYS A 237 1.38 -11.19 19.24
C LYS A 237 2.53 -10.84 18.31
N LEU A 238 2.27 -9.94 17.37
CA LEU A 238 3.26 -9.48 16.39
C LEU A 238 4.14 -8.39 16.97
N ASN A 239 5.44 -8.69 17.11
CA ASN A 239 6.44 -7.76 17.61
C ASN A 239 7.46 -7.45 16.50
N GLU A 240 7.68 -6.16 16.20
CA GLU A 240 8.66 -5.76 15.18
C GLU A 240 10.07 -6.19 15.62
N HIS A 241 10.71 -7.03 14.82
CA HIS A 241 12.06 -7.52 15.07
C HIS A 241 13.07 -6.77 14.18
N PRO A 242 13.98 -5.95 14.75
CA PRO A 242 14.84 -5.06 13.98
C PRO A 242 16.10 -5.76 13.48
N TYR A 243 15.95 -6.75 12.60
CA TYR A 243 17.08 -7.47 12.00
C TYR A 243 18.08 -6.49 11.38
N PRO A 244 19.38 -6.55 11.77
CA PRO A 244 20.38 -5.60 11.27
C PRO A 244 20.47 -5.51 9.75
N ALA A 245 20.25 -6.65 9.07
CA ALA A 245 20.24 -6.72 7.60
C ALA A 245 19.11 -5.90 6.96
N LEU A 246 17.98 -5.71 7.67
CA LEU A 246 16.81 -4.98 7.18
C LEU A 246 16.89 -3.47 7.50
N GLN A 247 17.68 -3.05 8.48
CA GLN A 247 17.74 -1.64 8.91
C GLN A 247 18.21 -0.68 7.80
N GLN A 248 19.11 -1.13 6.90
CA GLN A 248 19.63 -0.33 5.78
C GLN A 248 18.94 -0.67 4.45
N THR A 249 17.65 -0.97 4.51
CA THR A 249 16.83 -1.29 3.33
C THR A 249 15.80 -0.22 3.01
N SER A 250 15.88 0.96 3.63
CA SER A 250 14.90 2.02 3.36
C SER A 250 14.82 2.34 1.87
N GLY A 251 13.62 2.21 1.32
CA GLY A 251 13.42 2.12 -0.12
C GLY A 251 12.07 2.62 -0.59
N TRP A 252 11.93 2.61 -1.91
CA TRP A 252 10.63 2.70 -2.57
C TRP A 252 10.25 1.30 -3.05
N TRP A 253 9.62 0.53 -2.16
CA TRP A 253 9.21 -0.84 -2.39
C TRP A 253 7.78 -0.90 -2.93
N ASN A 254 7.51 -1.84 -3.85
CA ASN A 254 6.22 -1.99 -4.54
C ASN A 254 5.52 -3.31 -4.23
N CYS A 255 6.29 -4.39 -4.05
CA CYS A 255 5.78 -5.73 -3.82
C CYS A 255 6.79 -6.58 -3.03
N MET A 256 6.30 -7.68 -2.46
CA MET A 256 7.10 -8.65 -1.73
C MET A 256 6.57 -10.07 -1.95
N GLU A 257 7.48 -11.04 -2.02
CA GLU A 257 7.17 -12.47 -2.08
C GLU A 257 8.09 -13.23 -1.11
N ALA A 258 7.60 -14.31 -0.51
CA ALA A 258 8.40 -15.22 0.28
C ALA A 258 8.56 -16.56 -0.47
N ALA A 259 9.78 -17.05 -0.61
CA ALA A 259 10.04 -18.37 -1.19
C ALA A 259 11.39 -18.91 -0.73
N ASP A 260 11.51 -20.23 -0.53
CA ASP A 260 12.80 -20.91 -0.38
C ASP A 260 13.50 -20.97 -1.76
N VAL A 261 14.31 -19.96 -2.09
CA VAL A 261 14.90 -19.79 -3.43
C VAL A 261 16.14 -20.66 -3.61
N ASP A 262 16.87 -20.93 -2.53
CA ASP A 262 18.10 -21.70 -2.56
C ASP A 262 17.96 -23.17 -2.11
N ASN A 263 16.76 -23.56 -1.67
CA ASN A 263 16.36 -24.89 -1.21
C ASN A 263 17.09 -25.33 0.08
N ASP A 264 17.37 -24.42 0.99
CA ASP A 264 17.98 -24.73 2.29
C ASP A 264 16.95 -24.98 3.41
N GLY A 265 15.68 -24.68 3.14
CA GLY A 265 14.54 -24.93 4.01
C GLY A 265 14.10 -23.75 4.86
N ASP A 266 14.78 -22.59 4.79
CA ASP A 266 14.24 -21.32 5.26
C ASP A 266 13.58 -20.52 4.10
N MET A 267 12.75 -19.55 4.46
CA MET A 267 12.02 -18.74 3.48
C MET A 267 12.78 -17.44 3.21
N ASP A 268 13.17 -17.20 1.97
CA ASP A 268 13.77 -15.93 1.55
C ASP A 268 12.69 -14.86 1.28
N LEU A 269 13.02 -13.59 1.57
CA LEU A 269 12.17 -12.45 1.26
C LEU A 269 12.63 -11.71 -0.01
N ILE A 270 11.87 -11.84 -1.09
CA ILE A 270 12.12 -11.12 -2.34
C ILE A 270 11.32 -9.82 -2.34
N ALA A 271 11.98 -8.67 -2.43
CA ALA A 271 11.35 -7.35 -2.44
C ALA A 271 11.55 -6.62 -3.78
N GLY A 272 10.46 -6.13 -4.37
CA GLY A 272 10.46 -5.37 -5.62
C GLY A 272 10.64 -3.87 -5.39
N GLY A 273 11.81 -3.32 -5.72
CA GLY A 273 12.09 -1.88 -5.61
C GLY A 273 11.64 -1.08 -6.84
N HIS A 274 11.70 0.26 -6.76
CA HIS A 274 11.38 1.18 -7.86
C HIS A 274 12.19 0.95 -9.16
N GLY A 275 13.40 0.41 -9.04
CA GLY A 275 14.30 0.11 -10.14
C GLY A 275 15.38 1.17 -10.37
N LEU A 276 16.55 0.70 -10.84
CA LEU A 276 17.70 1.54 -11.21
C LEU A 276 17.57 2.17 -12.61
N ASN A 277 16.59 1.73 -13.38
CA ASN A 277 16.24 2.21 -14.72
C ASN A 277 15.40 3.50 -14.71
N SER A 278 15.52 4.30 -13.65
CA SER A 278 14.86 5.61 -13.52
C SER A 278 15.91 6.74 -13.55
N ARG A 279 15.46 7.99 -13.39
CA ARG A 279 16.35 9.14 -13.15
C ARG A 279 16.89 9.20 -11.72
N PHE A 280 16.30 8.42 -10.80
CA PHE A 280 16.60 8.51 -9.38
C PHE A 280 17.85 7.71 -9.01
N ARG A 281 18.68 8.26 -8.13
CA ARG A 281 19.88 7.62 -7.58
C ARG A 281 19.86 7.79 -6.06
N ALA A 282 20.11 6.70 -5.36
CA ALA A 282 20.17 6.61 -3.91
C ALA A 282 21.30 5.66 -3.51
N SER A 283 21.98 5.96 -2.41
CA SER A 283 22.88 5.07 -1.68
C SER A 283 22.87 5.44 -0.20
N GLU A 284 23.52 4.64 0.65
CA GLU A 284 23.66 4.96 2.08
C GLU A 284 24.38 6.30 2.31
N GLU A 285 25.39 6.63 1.51
CA GLU A 285 26.13 7.90 1.63
C GLU A 285 25.41 9.08 0.98
N LYS A 286 24.54 8.81 0.00
CA LYS A 286 23.84 9.82 -0.81
C LYS A 286 22.37 9.43 -0.96
N PRO A 287 21.58 9.45 0.13
CA PRO A 287 20.18 9.07 0.08
C PRO A 287 19.33 10.06 -0.71
N ILE A 288 18.18 9.59 -1.19
CA ILE A 288 17.07 10.47 -1.55
C ILE A 288 16.34 10.79 -0.26
N SER A 289 16.08 12.06 0.02
CA SER A 289 15.40 12.48 1.24
C SER A 289 14.06 13.13 0.93
N CYS A 290 13.07 12.98 1.80
CA CYS A 290 11.79 13.68 1.72
C CYS A 290 11.53 14.43 3.02
N TYR A 291 11.40 15.75 2.95
CA TYR A 291 11.04 16.60 4.08
C TYR A 291 9.56 16.93 4.00
N ILE A 292 8.81 16.55 5.03
CA ILE A 292 7.36 16.71 5.08
C ILE A 292 7.00 17.66 6.21
N ASN A 293 6.41 18.80 5.86
CA ASN A 293 5.97 19.81 6.82
C ASN A 293 4.95 20.76 6.18
N ASP A 294 4.17 21.45 6.99
CA ASP A 294 3.41 22.65 6.58
C ASP A 294 4.37 23.84 6.65
N PHE A 295 5.13 24.06 5.57
CA PHE A 295 6.24 25.00 5.61
C PHE A 295 5.77 26.45 5.60
N ASP A 296 4.62 26.75 5.01
CA ASP A 296 4.03 28.09 4.94
C ASP A 296 2.88 28.32 5.95
N GLN A 297 2.60 27.34 6.80
CA GLN A 297 1.62 27.38 7.90
C GLN A 297 0.18 27.63 7.42
N ASN A 298 -0.18 27.05 6.28
CA ASN A 298 -1.50 27.19 5.68
C ASN A 298 -2.48 26.05 6.05
N GLY A 299 -2.00 25.02 6.76
CA GLY A 299 -2.74 23.82 7.14
C GLY A 299 -2.61 22.64 6.16
N SER A 300 -1.91 22.82 5.04
CA SER A 300 -1.56 21.76 4.09
C SER A 300 -0.11 21.34 4.31
N VAL A 301 0.21 20.07 4.08
CA VAL A 301 1.59 19.61 4.16
C VAL A 301 2.23 19.59 2.78
N GLU A 302 3.50 19.98 2.72
CA GLU A 302 4.34 19.89 1.54
C GLU A 302 5.39 18.79 1.71
N GLN A 303 5.71 18.12 0.61
CA GLN A 303 6.74 17.08 0.54
C GLN A 303 7.87 17.54 -0.36
N ILE A 304 9.01 17.90 0.22
CA ILE A 304 10.18 18.36 -0.53
C ILE A 304 11.15 17.21 -0.69
N ILE A 305 11.07 16.56 -1.84
CA ILE A 305 11.98 15.46 -2.20
C ILE A 305 13.29 16.05 -2.71
N CYS A 306 14.40 15.61 -2.15
CA CYS A 306 15.75 16.02 -2.51
C CYS A 306 16.61 14.82 -2.93
N GLN A 307 17.57 15.07 -3.80
CA GLN A 307 18.52 14.07 -4.26
C GLN A 307 19.90 14.69 -4.47
N TYR A 308 20.94 13.89 -4.24
CA TYR A 308 22.31 14.28 -4.51
C TYR A 308 22.61 14.45 -6.00
N ASN A 309 23.28 15.55 -6.34
CA ASN A 309 23.96 15.76 -7.62
C ASN A 309 25.41 16.21 -7.33
N GLY A 310 26.37 15.31 -7.57
CA GLY A 310 27.71 15.47 -7.04
C GLY A 310 27.70 15.31 -5.53
N ASP A 311 28.20 16.30 -4.79
CA ASP A 311 28.38 16.21 -3.33
C ASP A 311 27.32 16.99 -2.54
N LYS A 312 26.29 17.52 -3.22
CA LYS A 312 25.20 18.28 -2.59
C LYS A 312 23.85 17.70 -2.94
N SER A 313 22.94 17.73 -1.97
CA SER A 313 21.52 17.39 -2.16
C SER A 313 20.73 18.62 -2.59
N TYR A 314 19.88 18.44 -3.60
CA TYR A 314 19.05 19.49 -4.17
C TYR A 314 17.59 19.06 -4.21
N PRO A 315 16.63 19.96 -3.93
CA PRO A 315 15.23 19.70 -4.18
C PRO A 315 14.99 19.33 -5.65
N LEU A 316 14.23 18.26 -5.89
CA LEU A 316 13.84 17.81 -7.23
C LEU A 316 12.67 18.63 -7.80
N VAL A 317 11.93 19.31 -6.92
CA VAL A 317 10.81 20.18 -7.27
C VAL A 317 11.26 21.33 -8.17
N LEU A 318 10.49 21.61 -9.22
CA LEU A 318 10.75 22.76 -10.07
C LEU A 318 10.23 24.04 -9.40
N ARG A 319 10.91 25.16 -9.67
CA ARG A 319 10.55 26.46 -9.11
C ARG A 319 9.06 26.82 -9.25
N HIS A 320 8.47 26.54 -10.41
CA HIS A 320 7.07 26.91 -10.66
C HIS A 320 6.10 26.05 -9.85
N ASP A 321 6.37 24.75 -9.70
CA ASP A 321 5.59 23.84 -8.84
C ASP A 321 5.68 24.29 -7.39
N LEU A 322 6.90 24.56 -6.91
CA LEU A 322 7.16 25.08 -5.56
C LEU A 322 6.37 26.37 -5.27
N ILE A 323 6.36 27.32 -6.20
CA ILE A 323 5.63 28.59 -6.04
C ILE A 323 4.12 28.38 -6.15
N SER A 324 3.67 27.46 -7.00
CA SER A 324 2.23 27.18 -7.13
C SER A 324 1.67 26.48 -5.90
N GLN A 325 2.49 25.68 -5.21
CA GLN A 325 2.16 25.09 -3.92
C GLN A 325 2.25 26.14 -2.80
N MET A 326 3.40 26.81 -2.67
CA MET A 326 3.66 27.83 -1.64
C MET A 326 3.90 29.19 -2.29
N THR A 327 2.83 29.98 -2.44
CA THR A 327 2.88 31.27 -3.17
C THR A 327 3.90 32.26 -2.58
N GLU A 328 4.14 32.18 -1.27
CA GLU A 328 5.12 32.99 -0.54
C GLU A 328 6.54 32.87 -1.10
N MET A 329 6.90 31.69 -1.64
CA MET A 329 8.21 31.41 -2.24
C MET A 329 8.53 32.34 -3.41
N LYS A 330 7.52 32.93 -4.04
CA LYS A 330 7.69 33.90 -5.13
C LYS A 330 8.45 35.15 -4.69
N LYS A 331 8.33 35.56 -3.42
CA LYS A 331 9.05 36.71 -2.85
C LYS A 331 10.57 36.48 -2.87
N LYS A 332 10.99 35.26 -2.55
CA LYS A 332 12.41 34.85 -2.48
C LYS A 332 12.96 34.42 -3.84
N TYR A 333 12.15 33.71 -4.62
CA TYR A 333 12.56 33.09 -5.87
C TYR A 333 11.77 33.65 -7.06
N LEU A 334 11.91 34.95 -7.36
CA LEU A 334 11.17 35.58 -8.46
C LEU A 334 11.64 35.11 -9.86
N LYS A 335 12.90 34.71 -10.02
CA LYS A 335 13.48 34.23 -11.30
C LYS A 335 13.98 32.80 -11.15
N TYR A 336 14.05 32.04 -12.24
CA TYR A 336 14.67 30.70 -12.23
C TYR A 336 16.14 30.75 -11.78
N GLU A 337 16.86 31.80 -12.17
CA GLU A 337 18.25 32.00 -11.77
C GLU A 337 18.44 32.14 -10.26
N SER A 338 17.47 32.73 -9.54
CA SER A 338 17.55 32.84 -8.08
C SER A 338 17.21 31.54 -7.35
N TYR A 339 16.59 30.57 -8.03
CA TYR A 339 16.30 29.24 -7.49
C TYR A 339 17.36 28.19 -7.86
N LYS A 340 18.13 28.46 -8.92
CA LYS A 340 19.16 27.55 -9.41
C LYS A 340 20.18 27.22 -8.31
N GLY A 341 20.34 25.94 -8.02
CA GLY A 341 21.34 25.44 -7.06
C GLY A 341 21.03 25.74 -5.59
N GLN A 342 19.79 26.09 -5.27
CA GLN A 342 19.34 26.20 -3.87
C GLN A 342 19.16 24.81 -3.27
N THR A 343 19.55 24.66 -2.02
CA THR A 343 19.42 23.44 -1.20
C THR A 343 18.21 23.54 -0.26
N ILE A 344 17.84 22.46 0.42
CA ILE A 344 16.69 22.48 1.34
C ILE A 344 16.91 23.48 2.49
N GLU A 345 18.15 23.62 2.95
CA GLU A 345 18.58 24.58 3.97
C GLU A 345 18.58 26.03 3.46
N ASP A 346 18.74 26.23 2.16
CA ASP A 346 18.53 27.54 1.56
C ASP A 346 17.04 27.87 1.45
N LEU A 347 16.17 26.87 1.26
CA LEU A 347 14.72 27.08 1.13
C LEU A 347 14.09 27.46 2.47
N PHE A 348 14.39 26.70 3.54
CA PHE A 348 13.70 26.76 4.82
C PHE A 348 14.65 26.99 6.00
N THR A 349 14.10 27.50 7.09
CA THR A 349 14.87 27.72 8.32
C THR A 349 15.21 26.39 9.02
N PRO A 350 16.29 26.35 9.82
CA PRO A 350 16.63 25.16 10.61
C PRO A 350 15.49 24.70 11.53
N GLU A 351 14.68 25.64 12.04
CA GLU A 351 13.52 25.32 12.89
C GLU A 351 12.40 24.60 12.11
N GLN A 352 12.09 25.09 10.90
CA GLN A 352 11.13 24.40 10.02
C GLN A 352 11.62 22.98 9.65
N LEU A 353 12.90 22.82 9.34
CA LEU A 353 13.47 21.51 8.99
C LEU A 353 13.49 20.56 10.19
N LYS A 354 13.83 21.06 11.38
CA LYS A 354 13.80 20.27 12.63
C LYS A 354 12.39 19.77 12.98
N ASN A 355 11.37 20.52 12.62
CA ASN A 355 9.97 20.15 12.86
C ASN A 355 9.36 19.33 11.72
N SER A 356 10.14 18.95 10.72
CA SER A 356 9.68 18.13 9.59
C SER A 356 9.74 16.64 9.94
N ILE A 357 8.83 15.85 9.37
CA ILE A 357 9.08 14.41 9.20
C ILE A 357 10.12 14.29 8.09
N VAL A 358 11.15 13.46 8.30
CA VAL A 358 12.20 13.24 7.32
C VAL A 358 12.31 11.76 7.04
N HIS A 359 12.14 11.39 5.76
CA HIS A 359 12.41 10.05 5.27
C HIS A 359 13.64 10.05 4.40
N GLU A 360 14.35 8.92 4.40
CA GLU A 360 15.49 8.68 3.53
C GLU A 360 15.32 7.35 2.80
N VAL A 361 15.71 7.33 1.54
CA VAL A 361 15.76 6.15 0.69
C VAL A 361 17.20 5.93 0.27
N VAL A 362 17.69 4.72 0.54
CA VAL A 362 19.04 4.25 0.26
C VAL A 362 19.05 3.13 -0.79
N ARG A 363 17.90 2.46 -1.00
CA ARG A 363 17.74 1.39 -2.01
C ARG A 363 16.60 1.67 -2.99
N LEU A 364 16.90 1.48 -4.27
CA LEU A 364 15.91 1.50 -5.35
C LEU A 364 15.84 0.16 -6.10
N GLN A 365 16.87 -0.68 -6.01
CA GLN A 365 16.90 -1.97 -6.70
C GLN A 365 16.03 -3.00 -5.97
N SER A 366 15.43 -3.93 -6.73
CA SER A 366 14.87 -5.15 -6.14
C SER A 366 15.96 -5.93 -5.42
N SER A 367 15.57 -6.60 -4.34
CA SER A 367 16.47 -7.37 -3.48
C SER A 367 15.90 -8.78 -3.26
N LEU A 368 16.80 -9.74 -3.16
CA LEU A 368 16.59 -11.03 -2.48
C LEU A 368 17.22 -10.88 -1.09
#